data_AF-A0A2P4XWZ4-F1
#
_entry.id   AF-A0A2P4XWZ4-F1
#
_cell.length_a   1.000
_cell.length_b   1.000
_cell.length_c   1.000
_cell.angle_alpha   90.00
_cell.angle_beta   90.00
_cell.angle_gamma   90.00
#
_symmetry.space_group_name_H-M   'P 1'
#
loop_
_entity.id
_entity.type
_entity.pdbx_description
1 polymer ?
#
loop_
_entity_poly.entity_id
_entity_poly.type
_entity_poly.pdbx_seq_one_letter_code
_entity_poly.pdbx_strand_id
1 'polypeptide(L)' 'MDPSYKTITETPYSLEEQVTLLDQHEPSRVQWNTCQSDADRVKDLPQATRDKLLPVEHRKRHLVTLADFD' A
#
# COMPACT_ATOMS: atom_id res chain seq x y z
N MET A 1 -0.90 5.19 -25.78
CA MET A 1 0.04 5.19 -24.65
C MET A 1 0.23 6.64 -24.28
N ASP A 2 -0.39 7.09 -23.19
CA ASP A 2 -0.36 8.50 -22.80
C ASP A 2 1.04 8.85 -22.25
N PRO A 3 1.81 9.71 -22.93
CA PRO A 3 3.20 9.95 -22.61
C PRO A 3 3.31 11.14 -21.64
N SER A 4 2.75 11.03 -20.44
CA SER A 4 2.98 12.06 -19.40
C SER A 4 4.31 11.84 -18.67
N TYR A 5 5.39 11.58 -19.40
CA TYR A 5 6.74 11.83 -18.89
C TYR A 5 6.95 13.33 -19.01
N LYS A 6 6.82 14.03 -17.87
CA LYS A 6 7.11 15.45 -17.78
C LYS A 6 8.49 15.72 -18.37
N THR A 7 8.55 16.72 -19.22
CA THR A 7 9.75 17.27 -19.84
C THR A 7 10.89 17.34 -18.83
N ILE A 8 12.03 16.76 -19.22
CA ILE A 8 13.31 16.77 -18.50
C ILE A 8 13.86 18.21 -18.57
N THR A 9 13.24 19.13 -17.83
CA THR A 9 13.69 20.52 -17.65
C THR A 9 13.74 20.93 -16.19
N GLU A 10 13.36 20.04 -15.28
CA GLU A 10 13.43 20.23 -13.83
C GLU A 10 14.29 19.10 -13.25
N THR A 11 15.10 19.41 -12.23
CA THR A 11 15.97 18.45 -11.56
C THR A 11 15.23 17.15 -11.24
N PRO A 12 15.79 15.98 -11.60
CA PRO A 12 15.12 14.71 -11.32
C PRO A 12 14.89 14.57 -9.82
N TYR A 13 13.67 14.15 -9.44
CA TYR A 13 13.31 13.90 -8.05
C TYR A 13 14.32 12.97 -7.38
N SER A 14 14.73 13.34 -6.17
CA SER A 14 15.52 12.49 -5.28
C SER A 14 14.78 11.17 -5.00
N LEU A 15 15.52 10.12 -4.65
CA LEU A 15 14.94 8.84 -4.29
C LEU A 15 13.88 8.97 -3.17
N GLU A 16 14.16 9.79 -2.15
CA GLU A 16 13.20 10.05 -1.06
C GLU A 16 11.92 10.73 -1.55
N GLU A 17 12.04 11.65 -2.51
CA GLU A 17 10.88 12.33 -3.10
C GLU A 17 10.05 11.36 -3.94
N GLN A 18 10.70 10.47 -4.70
CA GLN A 18 10.01 9.43 -5.48
C GLN A 18 9.26 8.45 -4.58
N VAL A 19 9.88 8.01 -3.48
CA VAL A 19 9.23 7.16 -2.48
C VAL A 19 8.02 7.89 -1.88
N THR A 20 8.19 9.15 -1.48
CA THR A 20 7.10 9.95 -0.91
C THR A 20 5.94 10.13 -1.89
N LEU A 21 6.23 10.38 -3.17
CA LEU A 21 5.21 10.50 -4.22
C LEU A 21 4.48 9.18 -4.47
N LEU A 22 5.21 8.06 -4.49
CA LEU A 22 4.62 6.72 -4.60
C LEU A 22 3.76 6.36 -3.40
N ASP A 23 4.12 6.84 -2.21
CA ASP A 23 3.38 6.63 -0.97
C ASP A 23 2.10 7.47 -0.93
N GLN A 24 2.13 8.69 -1.49
CA GLN A 24 0.94 9.54 -1.67
C GLN A 24 -0.03 8.97 -2.71
N HIS A 25 0.50 8.42 -3.80
CA HIS A 25 -0.32 7.88 -4.89
C HIS A 25 -0.90 6.50 -4.57
N GLU A 26 -0.19 5.70 -3.76
CA GLU A 26 -0.62 4.37 -3.35
C GLU A 26 -0.45 4.17 -1.83
N PRO A 27 -1.21 4.91 -1.02
CA PRO A 27 -1.08 4.88 0.45
C PRO A 27 -1.32 3.48 1.03
N SER A 28 -2.13 2.67 0.34
CA SER A 28 -2.36 1.27 0.69
C SER A 28 -1.09 0.40 0.57
N ARG A 29 -0.14 0.69 -0.32
CA ARG A 29 1.10 -0.11 -0.48
C ARG A 29 2.01 0.00 0.75
N VAL A 30 2.14 1.20 1.31
CA VAL A 30 2.97 1.51 2.48
C VAL A 30 2.37 0.93 3.76
N GLN A 31 1.05 0.99 3.85
CA GLN A 31 0.31 0.50 5.01
C GLN A 31 0.52 -0.98 5.25
N TRP A 32 0.57 -1.80 4.20
CA TRP A 32 0.68 -3.25 4.39
C TRP A 32 2.01 -3.67 5.06
N ASN A 33 3.07 -2.88 4.90
CA ASN A 33 4.37 -3.11 5.56
C ASN A 33 4.47 -2.50 6.97
N THR A 34 3.59 -1.57 7.34
CA THR A 34 3.72 -0.74 8.56
C THR A 34 2.54 -0.84 9.52
N CYS A 35 1.38 -1.37 9.11
CA CYS A 35 0.21 -1.47 9.97
C CYS A 35 0.47 -2.38 11.16
N GLN A 36 0.22 -1.91 12.39
CA GLN A 36 0.40 -2.72 13.59
C GLN A 36 -0.88 -3.47 14.00
N SER A 37 -2.05 -3.03 13.51
CA SER A 37 -3.34 -3.67 13.77
C SER A 37 -4.14 -3.99 12.49
N ASP A 38 -5.15 -4.86 12.58
CA ASP A 38 -6.09 -5.11 11.48
C ASP A 38 -6.89 -3.84 11.12
N ALA A 39 -7.26 -3.05 12.12
CA ALA A 39 -7.96 -1.78 11.92
C ALA A 39 -7.14 -0.80 11.07
N ASP A 40 -5.83 -0.73 11.30
CA ASP A 40 -4.93 0.10 10.50
C ASP A 40 -4.81 -0.40 9.06
N ARG A 41 -4.83 -1.72 8.84
CA ARG A 41 -4.71 -2.32 7.50
C ARG A 41 -5.89 -1.99 6.60
N VAL A 42 -7.07 -1.83 7.20
CA VAL A 42 -8.32 -1.62 6.46
C VAL A 42 -8.74 -0.16 6.46
N LYS A 43 -7.99 0.77 7.07
CA LYS A 43 -8.40 2.16 7.27
C LYS A 43 -8.60 2.94 5.97
N ASP A 44 -7.77 2.67 4.98
CA ASP A 44 -7.81 3.33 3.68
C ASP A 44 -8.73 2.64 2.66
N LEU A 45 -9.30 1.48 3.02
CA LEU A 45 -10.21 0.78 2.12
C LEU A 45 -11.54 1.53 2.01
N PRO A 46 -12.13 1.63 0.80
CA PRO A 46 -13.48 2.15 0.63
C PRO A 46 -14.49 1.35 1.47
N GLN A 47 -15.52 2.02 1.98
CA GLN A 47 -16.51 1.38 2.86
C GLN A 47 -17.16 0.14 2.22
N ALA A 48 -17.50 0.21 0.94
CA ALA A 48 -18.07 -0.93 0.20
C ALA A 48 -17.15 -2.16 0.14
N THR A 49 -15.84 -1.96 0.26
CA THR A 49 -14.85 -3.04 0.36
C THR A 49 -14.74 -3.54 1.80
N ARG A 50 -14.78 -2.63 2.79
CA ARG A 50 -14.75 -2.96 4.22
C ARG A 50 -15.93 -3.85 4.63
N ASP A 51 -17.11 -3.58 4.08
CA ASP A 51 -18.34 -4.35 4.35
C ASP A 51 -18.28 -5.79 3.83
N LYS A 52 -17.38 -6.07 2.86
CA LYS A 52 -17.16 -7.40 2.28
C LYS A 52 -16.01 -8.16 2.92
N LEU A 53 -15.35 -7.57 3.92
CA LEU A 53 -14.25 -8.23 4.61
C LEU A 53 -14.79 -9.38 5.47
N LEU A 54 -13.94 -10.39 5.65
CA LEU A 54 -14.16 -11.44 6.65
C LEU A 54 -14.32 -10.79 8.04
N PRO A 55 -14.99 -11.46 9.00
CA PRO A 55 -14.97 -10.99 10.38
C PRO A 55 -13.53 -10.86 10.92
N VAL A 56 -13.30 -9.93 11.84
CA VAL A 56 -11.96 -9.58 12.34
C VAL A 56 -11.24 -10.81 12.92
N GLU A 57 -11.99 -11.71 13.53
CA GLU A 57 -11.53 -12.96 14.15
C GLU A 57 -10.90 -13.92 13.12
N HIS A 58 -11.32 -13.82 11.87
CA HIS A 58 -10.81 -14.62 10.75
C HIS A 58 -9.72 -13.88 9.95
N ARG A 59 -9.56 -12.57 10.14
CA ARG A 59 -8.50 -11.75 9.53
C ARG A 59 -7.18 -11.88 10.31
N LYS A 60 -6.65 -13.10 10.40
CA LYS A 60 -5.34 -13.33 11.00
C LYS A 60 -4.23 -12.75 10.11
N ARG A 61 -3.20 -12.19 10.73
CA ARG A 61 -1.91 -11.98 10.06
C ARG A 61 -1.37 -13.35 9.68
N HIS A 62 -1.57 -13.73 8.44
CA HIS A 62 -0.70 -14.72 7.83
C HIS A 62 0.60 -13.95 7.60
N LEU A 63 1.52 -14.06 8.56
CA LEU A 63 2.92 -13.79 8.25
C LEU A 63 3.27 -14.84 7.21
N VAL A 64 3.21 -14.44 5.95
CA VAL A 64 3.73 -15.27 4.87
C VAL A 64 5.23 -15.31 5.11
N THR A 65 5.66 -16.39 5.74
CA THR A 65 7.07 -16.69 5.94
C THR A 65 7.57 -17.46 4.73
N LEU A 66 8.88 -17.39 4.46
CA LEU A 66 9.47 -18.18 3.37
C LEU A 66 9.25 -19.70 3.54
N ALA A 67 8.88 -20.16 4.75
CA ALA A 67 8.55 -21.54 5.06
C ALA A 67 7.14 -21.97 4.60
N ASP A 68 6.27 -21.04 4.19
CA ASP A 68 4.91 -21.37 3.74
C ASP A 68 4.84 -21.76 2.25
N PHE A 69 5.99 -21.80 1.56
CA PHE A 69 6.12 -22.12 0.14
C PHE A 69 6.88 -23.42 -0.15
N ASP A 70 7.04 -24.30 0.84
CA ASP A 70 7.61 -25.66 0.67
C ASP A 70 6.67 -26.61 -0.10
#